data_AF-K9WJT9-F1
#
_entry.id   AF-K9WJT9-F1
#
_cell.length_a   1.000
_cell.length_b   1.000
_cell.length_c   1.000
_cell.angle_alpha   90.00
_cell.angle_beta   90.00
_cell.angle_gamma   90.00
#
_symmetry.space_group_name_H-M   'P 1'
#
loop_
_entity.id
_entity.type
_entity.pdbx_description
1 polymer ?
#
loop_
_entity_poly.entity_id
_entity_poly.type
_entity_poly.pdbx_seq_one_letter_code
_entity_poly.pdbx_strand_id
1 'polypeptide(L)'
;MAWFNRSLRIIILTAILAMALTMGFGANLSAQVPKQLRPNTSLSGKLPSQWNFTPPRRGIPVNRQGGATRGNPCIQHPEAKVTALVPASRMAATASAYPTLFWNMPQSSASEVELLVRDTNDQDIYSAKYTLAKSSDGWVVGSPGIMSLSLPAFANLSPLEIGQDYYWMLRLRCPMDSSDSSNDIVVGGGIVRVKPDPTLAQRIQQATPQERVALYANAGFWYETVASLAELRRDRPNDNELAQAWNKLLNSVGLDNTFNKLPTSPR
;
A
#
# COMPACT_ATOMS: atom_id res chain seq x y z
N MET A 1 13.18 46.89 55.34
CA MET A 1 13.64 45.60 55.90
C MET A 1 14.89 45.19 55.15
N ALA A 2 15.95 44.78 55.84
CA ALA A 2 17.26 44.52 55.24
C ALA A 2 17.97 43.34 55.93
N TRP A 3 18.70 42.57 55.11
CA TRP A 3 19.97 41.89 55.38
C TRP A 3 20.39 41.68 56.84
N PHE A 4 20.46 40.41 57.24
CA PHE A 4 21.44 40.00 58.27
C PHE A 4 22.85 39.96 57.67
N ASN A 5 23.87 40.20 58.50
CA ASN A 5 25.25 40.47 58.08
C ASN A 5 26.23 39.98 59.17
N ARG A 6 27.55 39.97 58.89
CA ARG A 6 28.72 39.62 59.75
C ARG A 6 29.04 38.11 59.89
N SER A 7 30.30 37.64 60.16
CA SER A 7 31.69 38.20 60.09
C SER A 7 32.70 37.12 60.62
N LEU A 8 34.06 37.14 60.55
CA LEU A 8 35.10 38.02 59.95
C LEU A 8 36.50 37.31 59.97
N ARG A 9 37.42 37.62 59.01
CA ARG A 9 38.90 37.36 59.04
C ARG A 9 39.33 35.86 58.91
N ILE A 10 40.59 35.43 58.64
CA ILE A 10 41.95 35.96 58.93
C ILE A 10 43.00 35.72 57.79
N ILE A 11 43.70 36.81 57.41
CA ILE A 11 45.14 37.01 57.06
C ILE A 11 45.89 36.15 55.99
N ILE A 12 46.15 36.79 54.83
CA ILE A 12 47.45 37.10 54.13
C ILE A 12 48.66 36.13 54.22
N LEU A 13 49.28 35.74 53.08
CA LEU A 13 50.71 36.05 52.73
C LEU A 13 51.22 35.56 51.35
N THR A 14 51.82 36.50 50.60
CA THR A 14 52.90 36.41 49.57
C THR A 14 52.85 35.45 48.36
N ALA A 15 53.26 36.01 47.21
CA ALA A 15 53.42 35.34 45.91
C ALA A 15 54.82 34.72 45.70
N ILE A 16 54.97 33.92 44.63
CA ILE A 16 56.20 33.78 43.84
C ILE A 16 55.82 33.64 42.35
N LEU A 17 56.66 34.18 41.46
CA LEU A 17 56.50 34.13 40.01
C LEU A 17 57.18 32.89 39.43
N ALA A 18 56.47 32.10 38.62
CA ALA A 18 57.05 31.02 37.83
C ALA A 18 56.44 31.00 36.42
N MET A 19 57.23 31.40 35.42
CA MET A 19 56.82 31.39 34.01
C MET A 19 57.18 30.04 33.37
N ALA A 20 56.20 29.31 32.86
CA ALA A 20 56.41 28.08 32.10
C ALA A 20 55.50 28.06 30.87
N LEU A 21 56.06 28.38 29.70
CA LEU A 21 55.39 28.09 28.43
C LEU A 21 55.45 26.57 28.19
N THR A 22 54.29 25.92 28.14
CA THR A 22 54.14 24.62 27.49
C THR A 22 53.27 24.76 26.26
N MET A 23 53.87 24.67 25.08
CA MET A 23 53.15 24.61 23.80
C MET A 23 52.44 23.26 23.65
N GLY A 24 51.34 23.08 24.39
CA GLY A 24 50.41 21.97 24.20
C GLY A 24 49.61 22.18 22.93
N PHE A 25 50.13 21.74 21.77
CA PHE A 25 49.37 21.65 20.53
C PHE A 25 48.23 20.63 20.71
N GLY A 26 47.08 21.11 21.19
CA GLY A 26 45.83 20.37 21.19
C GLY A 26 45.40 20.11 19.76
N ALA A 27 45.87 18.99 19.18
CA ALA A 27 45.47 18.54 17.86
C ALA A 27 43.97 18.24 17.88
N ASN A 28 43.17 19.23 17.49
CA ASN A 28 41.75 19.08 17.24
C ASN A 28 41.54 18.13 16.05
N LEU A 29 41.60 16.83 16.35
CA LEU A 29 41.04 15.77 15.53
C LEU A 29 39.53 15.98 15.49
N SER A 30 39.12 16.92 14.63
CA SER A 30 37.78 16.94 14.06
C SER A 30 37.64 15.63 13.30
N ALA A 31 37.18 14.61 14.01
CA ALA A 31 36.81 13.33 13.45
C ALA A 31 35.61 13.59 12.54
N GLN A 32 35.89 13.97 11.30
CA GLN A 32 34.93 13.95 10.22
C GLN A 32 34.51 12.50 10.03
N VAL A 33 33.49 12.10 10.80
CA VAL A 33 32.76 10.84 10.60
C VAL A 33 32.49 10.79 9.11
N PRO A 34 33.10 9.84 8.36
CA PRO A 34 32.97 9.84 6.93
C PRO A 34 31.48 9.75 6.64
N LYS A 35 30.96 10.80 5.97
CA LYS A 35 29.54 10.92 5.64
C LYS A 35 29.26 9.86 4.58
N GLN A 36 29.12 8.61 5.04
CA GLN A 36 28.88 7.46 4.20
C GLN A 36 27.73 7.83 3.30
N LEU A 37 27.98 7.81 2.00
CA LEU A 37 26.92 7.88 1.01
C LEU A 37 26.14 6.58 1.14
N ARG A 38 25.21 6.55 2.11
CA ARG A 38 24.00 5.75 1.99
C ARG A 38 23.51 6.04 0.57
N PRO A 39 23.46 5.05 -0.33
CA PRO A 39 22.85 5.30 -1.62
C PRO A 39 21.45 5.83 -1.33
N ASN A 40 21.09 6.96 -1.95
CA ASN A 40 19.72 7.47 -1.91
C ASN A 40 18.87 6.56 -2.81
N THR A 41 18.71 5.31 -2.36
CA THR A 41 17.92 4.28 -3.02
C THR A 41 16.50 4.76 -3.05
N SER A 42 16.00 5.04 -4.25
CA SER A 42 14.64 5.50 -4.46
C SER A 42 13.63 4.51 -3.89
N LEU A 43 12.41 4.97 -3.61
CA LEU A 43 11.33 4.12 -3.12
C LEU A 43 11.11 2.91 -4.05
N SER A 44 11.18 3.12 -5.37
CA SER A 44 11.15 2.02 -6.34
C SER A 44 12.30 1.02 -6.12
N GLY A 45 13.52 1.49 -5.86
CA GLY A 45 14.65 0.63 -5.47
C GLY A 45 14.47 -0.11 -4.15
N LYS A 46 13.65 0.42 -3.22
CA LYS A 46 13.33 -0.20 -1.91
C LYS A 46 12.17 -1.21 -1.95
N LEU A 47 11.36 -1.24 -3.00
CA LEU A 47 10.31 -2.25 -3.17
C LEU A 47 10.92 -3.60 -3.63
N PRO A 48 10.33 -4.75 -3.24
CA PRO A 48 10.69 -6.04 -3.84
C PRO A 48 10.30 -6.08 -5.33
N SER A 49 10.94 -6.95 -6.11
CA SER A 49 10.54 -7.29 -7.48
C SER A 49 9.61 -8.52 -7.55
N GLN A 50 9.60 -9.35 -6.50
CA GLN A 50 8.78 -10.55 -6.38
C GLN A 50 8.10 -10.58 -5.02
N TRP A 51 6.80 -10.84 -5.01
CA TRP A 51 5.96 -10.86 -3.80
C TRP A 51 5.79 -12.29 -3.29
N ASN A 52 6.82 -12.77 -2.61
CA ASN A 52 6.89 -14.13 -2.08
C ASN A 52 5.99 -14.29 -0.83
N PHE A 53 4.68 -14.37 -1.05
CA PHE A 53 3.73 -14.81 -0.04
C PHE A 53 3.31 -16.26 -0.32
N THR A 54 3.69 -17.16 0.59
CA THR A 54 3.33 -18.59 0.55
C THR A 54 2.11 -18.83 1.46
N PRO A 55 0.90 -19.05 0.91
CA PRO A 55 -0.27 -19.34 1.74
C PRO A 55 -0.16 -20.71 2.41
N PRO A 56 -0.70 -20.87 3.64
CA PRO A 56 -0.70 -22.15 4.35
C PRO A 56 -1.67 -23.17 3.73
N ARG A 57 -2.64 -22.72 2.93
CA ARG A 57 -3.61 -23.58 2.21
C ARG A 57 -3.58 -23.31 0.71
N ARG A 58 -3.86 -24.34 -0.08
CA ARG A 58 -3.70 -24.31 -1.56
C ARG A 58 -5.04 -24.53 -2.26
N GLY A 59 -5.59 -23.46 -2.85
CA GLY A 59 -6.65 -23.54 -3.86
C GLY A 59 -7.88 -22.67 -3.60
N ILE A 60 -8.13 -21.71 -4.50
CA ILE A 60 -9.45 -21.23 -4.96
C ILE A 60 -9.23 -20.60 -6.36
N PRO A 61 -10.09 -20.85 -7.37
CA PRO A 61 -9.97 -20.25 -8.70
C PRO A 61 -10.57 -18.83 -8.73
N VAL A 62 -9.74 -17.83 -8.40
CA VAL A 62 -10.17 -16.46 -8.05
C VAL A 62 -10.68 -15.60 -9.23
N ASN A 63 -10.27 -15.88 -10.47
CA ASN A 63 -10.71 -15.11 -11.64
C ASN A 63 -11.66 -15.97 -12.46
N ARG A 64 -12.92 -15.56 -12.59
CA ARG A 64 -13.89 -16.15 -13.52
C ARG A 64 -14.40 -15.06 -14.45
N GLN A 65 -14.08 -15.20 -15.73
CA GLN A 65 -14.76 -14.51 -16.82
C GLN A 65 -15.64 -15.56 -17.50
N GLY A 66 -16.90 -15.22 -17.80
CA GLY A 66 -17.81 -16.12 -18.50
C GLY A 66 -17.22 -16.54 -19.85
N GLY A 67 -17.27 -17.84 -20.17
CA GLY A 67 -16.65 -18.41 -21.38
C GLY A 67 -17.33 -18.05 -22.70
N ALA A 68 -18.10 -16.97 -22.75
CA ALA A 68 -18.85 -16.54 -23.92
C ALA A 68 -17.94 -15.85 -24.94
N THR A 69 -17.91 -16.36 -26.17
CA THR A 69 -17.11 -15.84 -27.30
C THR A 69 -17.61 -14.49 -27.86
N ARG A 70 -18.29 -13.68 -27.04
CA ARG A 70 -19.02 -12.45 -27.43
C ARG A 70 -18.44 -11.17 -26.84
N GLY A 71 -17.32 -11.25 -26.12
CA GLY A 71 -16.78 -10.15 -25.33
C GLY A 71 -17.57 -9.91 -24.03
N ASN A 72 -17.16 -8.95 -23.21
CA ASN A 72 -17.92 -8.56 -22.03
C ASN A 72 -18.81 -7.34 -22.32
N PRO A 73 -20.12 -7.38 -22.04
CA PRO A 73 -21.04 -6.32 -22.45
C PRO A 73 -20.88 -4.98 -21.70
N CYS A 74 -20.02 -4.90 -20.67
CA CYS A 74 -19.78 -3.65 -19.95
C CYS A 74 -18.32 -3.21 -19.83
N ILE A 75 -17.45 -3.67 -20.73
CA ILE A 75 -16.10 -3.11 -20.95
C ILE A 75 -16.02 -2.63 -22.40
N GLN A 76 -15.56 -1.39 -22.62
CA GLN A 76 -15.51 -0.78 -23.96
C GLN A 76 -14.61 -1.55 -24.95
N HIS A 77 -13.56 -2.18 -24.42
CA HIS A 77 -12.50 -2.86 -25.17
C HIS A 77 -12.48 -4.35 -24.81
N PRO A 78 -12.91 -5.28 -25.69
CA PRO A 78 -12.98 -6.72 -25.40
C PRO A 78 -11.65 -7.36 -24.97
N GLU A 79 -10.53 -6.78 -25.37
CA GLU A 79 -9.17 -7.17 -24.98
C GLU A 79 -8.79 -6.72 -23.56
N ALA A 80 -9.43 -5.67 -23.04
CA ALA A 80 -9.13 -5.06 -21.75
C ALA A 80 -9.80 -5.84 -20.61
N LYS A 81 -9.09 -5.98 -19.48
CA LYS A 81 -9.52 -6.82 -18.37
C LYS A 81 -9.56 -6.06 -17.05
N VAL A 82 -10.63 -6.27 -16.31
CA VAL A 82 -10.67 -5.98 -14.88
C VAL A 82 -9.70 -6.93 -14.19
N THR A 83 -8.84 -6.40 -13.32
CA THR A 83 -7.75 -7.17 -12.70
C THR A 83 -7.58 -6.74 -11.24
N ALA A 84 -7.73 -7.66 -10.29
CA ALA A 84 -7.41 -7.40 -8.88
C ALA A 84 -5.92 -7.11 -8.70
N LEU A 85 -5.57 -6.07 -7.92
CA LEU A 85 -4.19 -5.76 -7.56
C LEU A 85 -3.78 -6.68 -6.39
N VAL A 86 -3.37 -7.89 -6.73
CA VAL A 86 -2.86 -8.92 -5.79
C VAL A 86 -1.62 -9.60 -6.35
N PRO A 87 -0.73 -10.13 -5.49
CA PRO A 87 0.45 -10.89 -5.93
C PRO A 87 0.12 -12.06 -6.86
N ALA A 88 1.10 -12.57 -7.59
CA ALA A 88 0.93 -13.74 -8.46
C ALA A 88 0.47 -15.01 -7.72
N SER A 89 0.79 -15.13 -6.41
CA SER A 89 0.27 -16.18 -5.51
C SER A 89 -1.21 -16.02 -5.16
N ARG A 90 -1.81 -14.87 -5.49
CA ARG A 90 -3.19 -14.39 -5.22
C ARG A 90 -3.58 -14.24 -3.74
N MET A 91 -2.74 -14.72 -2.83
CA MET A 91 -2.86 -14.56 -1.38
C MET A 91 -1.83 -13.53 -0.91
N ALA A 92 -2.21 -12.66 0.03
CA ALA A 92 -1.28 -11.68 0.58
C ALA A 92 -1.59 -11.29 2.04
N ALA A 93 -0.59 -10.81 2.77
CA ALA A 93 -0.75 -10.39 4.16
C ALA A 93 -1.29 -8.95 4.29
N THR A 94 -2.12 -8.74 5.32
CA THR A 94 -2.51 -7.42 5.84
C THR A 94 -2.22 -7.33 7.34
N ALA A 95 -1.89 -6.14 7.83
CA ALA A 95 -1.86 -5.83 9.26
C ALA A 95 -3.24 -5.36 9.76
N SER A 96 -4.00 -4.71 8.88
CA SER A 96 -5.31 -4.13 9.18
C SER A 96 -6.34 -5.18 9.60
N ALA A 97 -7.27 -4.78 10.48
CA ALA A 97 -8.52 -5.50 10.71
C ALA A 97 -9.45 -5.46 9.48
N TYR A 98 -9.28 -4.40 8.68
CA TYR A 98 -10.14 -4.03 7.56
C TYR A 98 -9.24 -3.47 6.44
N PRO A 99 -8.66 -4.31 5.57
CA PRO A 99 -7.82 -3.87 4.45
C PRO A 99 -8.58 -3.03 3.42
N THR A 100 -7.83 -2.23 2.65
CA THR A 100 -8.32 -1.63 1.40
C THR A 100 -7.97 -2.53 0.22
N LEU A 101 -9.00 -2.93 -0.52
CA LEU A 101 -8.92 -3.74 -1.73
C LEU A 101 -8.70 -2.82 -2.93
N PHE A 102 -7.95 -3.28 -3.93
CA PHE A 102 -7.63 -2.50 -5.14
C PHE A 102 -7.79 -3.35 -6.41
N TRP A 103 -8.21 -2.72 -7.50
CA TRP A 103 -8.33 -3.37 -8.81
C TRP A 103 -8.19 -2.37 -9.95
N ASN A 104 -7.66 -2.82 -11.09
CA ASN A 104 -7.72 -2.10 -12.35
C ASN A 104 -9.12 -2.25 -12.96
N MET A 105 -9.74 -1.13 -13.32
CA MET A 105 -11.00 -1.06 -14.04
C MET A 105 -10.75 -0.34 -15.38
N PRO A 106 -10.78 -1.06 -16.53
CA PRO A 106 -10.85 -0.43 -17.85
C PRO A 106 -12.13 0.39 -18.03
N GLN A 107 -12.24 1.17 -19.11
CA GLN A 107 -13.46 1.95 -19.41
C GLN A 107 -14.69 1.04 -19.37
N SER A 108 -15.61 1.31 -18.43
CA SER A 108 -16.69 0.38 -18.09
C SER A 108 -18.04 1.06 -17.99
N SER A 109 -19.07 0.38 -18.50
CA SER A 109 -20.47 0.78 -18.36
C SER A 109 -21.20 0.05 -17.21
N ALA A 110 -20.49 -0.73 -16.38
CA ALA A 110 -21.05 -1.44 -15.23
C ALA A 110 -21.88 -0.52 -14.30
N SER A 111 -22.98 -1.03 -13.75
CA SER A 111 -23.92 -0.27 -12.91
C SER A 111 -23.68 -0.44 -11.41
N GLU A 112 -23.21 -1.61 -11.00
CA GLU A 112 -23.01 -2.00 -9.61
C GLU A 112 -21.72 -2.82 -9.50
N VAL A 113 -21.01 -2.70 -8.37
CA VAL A 113 -20.05 -3.70 -7.93
C VAL A 113 -20.53 -4.33 -6.62
N GLU A 114 -20.55 -5.65 -6.58
CA GLU A 114 -20.90 -6.47 -5.42
C GLU A 114 -19.60 -7.03 -4.82
N LEU A 115 -19.28 -6.63 -3.59
CA LEU A 115 -18.18 -7.20 -2.80
C LEU A 115 -18.72 -8.34 -1.96
N LEU A 116 -18.10 -9.52 -2.08
CA LEU A 116 -18.25 -10.62 -1.13
C LEU A 116 -16.91 -10.88 -0.43
N VAL A 117 -16.95 -11.26 0.85
CA VAL A 117 -15.79 -11.78 1.59
C VAL A 117 -16.18 -13.11 2.25
N ARG A 118 -15.30 -14.10 2.11
CA ARG A 118 -15.46 -15.46 2.62
C ARG A 118 -14.33 -15.85 3.55
N ASP A 119 -14.62 -16.80 4.42
CA ASP A 119 -13.63 -17.50 5.24
C ASP A 119 -13.11 -18.79 4.56
N THR A 120 -12.33 -19.59 5.29
CA THR A 120 -11.84 -20.91 4.84
C THR A 120 -12.90 -21.99 4.68
N ASN A 121 -14.13 -21.77 5.14
CA ASN A 121 -15.24 -22.72 5.08
C ASN A 121 -16.18 -22.42 3.88
N ASP A 122 -15.79 -21.47 3.01
CA ASP A 122 -16.59 -20.90 1.91
C ASP A 122 -17.86 -20.17 2.38
N GLN A 123 -17.94 -19.80 3.68
CA GLN A 123 -19.05 -19.02 4.22
C GLN A 123 -18.86 -17.54 3.87
N ASP A 124 -19.86 -16.92 3.24
CA ASP A 124 -19.94 -15.48 3.04
C ASP A 124 -20.08 -14.78 4.41
N ILE A 125 -18.99 -14.19 4.92
CA ILE A 125 -18.94 -13.41 6.16
C ILE A 125 -19.29 -11.93 5.94
N TYR A 126 -19.26 -11.48 4.69
CA TYR A 126 -19.71 -10.15 4.28
C TYR A 126 -20.19 -10.17 2.83
N SER A 127 -21.29 -9.46 2.55
CA SER A 127 -21.70 -9.14 1.19
C SER A 127 -22.33 -7.75 1.17
N ALA A 128 -21.94 -6.92 0.20
CA ALA A 128 -22.55 -5.61 -0.04
C ALA A 128 -22.43 -5.17 -1.49
N LYS A 129 -23.39 -4.33 -1.89
CA LYS A 129 -23.55 -3.80 -3.24
C LYS A 129 -23.32 -2.29 -3.25
N TYR A 130 -22.57 -1.82 -4.23
CA TYR A 130 -22.20 -0.42 -4.39
C TYR A 130 -22.53 0.04 -5.81
N THR A 131 -23.47 0.97 -5.94
CA THR A 131 -23.79 1.62 -7.21
C THR A 131 -22.57 2.39 -7.73
N LEU A 132 -22.19 2.15 -8.98
CA LEU A 132 -21.06 2.82 -9.60
C LEU A 132 -21.51 4.17 -10.19
N ALA A 133 -20.94 5.27 -9.68
CA ALA A 133 -21.25 6.62 -10.13
C ALA A 133 -20.94 6.80 -11.62
N LYS A 134 -21.80 7.56 -12.32
CA LYS A 134 -21.78 7.73 -13.77
C LYS A 134 -21.43 9.14 -14.20
N SER A 135 -20.60 9.26 -15.24
CA SER A 135 -20.45 10.48 -16.02
C SER A 135 -21.61 10.64 -17.03
N SER A 136 -21.76 11.83 -17.61
CA SER A 136 -22.86 12.18 -18.52
C SER A 136 -22.88 11.38 -19.84
N ASP A 137 -21.81 10.66 -20.14
CA ASP A 137 -21.62 9.75 -21.26
C ASP A 137 -21.88 8.26 -20.90
N GLY A 138 -22.31 7.97 -19.66
CA GLY A 138 -22.73 6.64 -19.20
C GLY A 138 -21.61 5.74 -18.65
N TRP A 139 -20.35 6.17 -18.71
CA TRP A 139 -19.21 5.43 -18.18
C TRP A 139 -19.08 5.58 -16.65
N VAL A 140 -18.34 4.66 -16.02
CA VAL A 140 -18.06 4.72 -14.58
C VAL A 140 -17.01 5.78 -14.28
N VAL A 141 -17.33 6.70 -13.37
CA VAL A 141 -16.42 7.76 -12.92
C VAL A 141 -15.17 7.14 -12.28
N GLY A 142 -14.00 7.49 -12.80
CA GLY A 142 -12.71 6.91 -12.39
C GLY A 142 -12.22 5.75 -13.26
N SER A 143 -13.03 5.26 -14.21
CA SER A 143 -12.54 4.43 -15.31
C SER A 143 -12.03 5.29 -16.49
N PRO A 144 -10.98 4.87 -17.23
CA PRO A 144 -10.10 3.75 -16.91
C PRO A 144 -9.12 4.12 -15.79
N GLY A 145 -8.93 3.23 -14.81
CA GLY A 145 -8.08 3.55 -13.66
C GLY A 145 -7.98 2.47 -12.59
N ILE A 146 -7.21 2.76 -11.54
CA ILE A 146 -7.11 1.92 -10.35
C ILE A 146 -8.16 2.37 -9.34
N MET A 147 -9.10 1.47 -9.07
CA MET A 147 -10.21 1.65 -8.14
C MET A 147 -9.87 1.01 -6.79
N SER A 148 -10.54 1.46 -5.73
CA SER A 148 -10.25 1.05 -4.35
C SER A 148 -11.50 0.98 -3.48
N LEU A 149 -11.59 -0.01 -2.59
CA LEU A 149 -12.68 -0.15 -1.63
C LEU A 149 -12.19 -0.74 -0.31
N SER A 150 -12.42 -0.05 0.81
CA SER A 150 -12.08 -0.54 2.15
C SER A 150 -13.15 -1.47 2.68
N LEU A 151 -12.74 -2.55 3.37
CA LEU A 151 -13.69 -3.31 4.19
C LEU A 151 -14.25 -2.39 5.29
N PRO A 152 -15.57 -2.41 5.56
CA PRO A 152 -16.17 -1.46 6.50
C PRO A 152 -16.10 -1.93 7.94
N ALA A 153 -15.54 -1.09 8.81
CA ALA A 153 -15.40 -1.38 10.25
C ALA A 153 -16.73 -1.41 11.05
N PHE A 154 -17.85 -1.07 10.43
CA PHE A 154 -19.14 -0.80 11.11
C PHE A 154 -20.37 -1.38 10.38
N ALA A 155 -20.20 -2.26 9.39
CA ALA A 155 -21.31 -2.82 8.60
C ALA A 155 -21.41 -4.34 8.74
N ASN A 156 -21.65 -4.82 9.96
CA ASN A 156 -21.83 -6.23 10.34
C ASN A 156 -20.67 -7.20 10.04
N LEU A 157 -19.55 -6.72 9.48
CA LEU A 157 -18.30 -7.46 9.36
C LEU A 157 -17.48 -7.32 10.66
N SER A 158 -17.22 -8.45 11.32
CA SER A 158 -16.24 -8.53 12.41
C SER A 158 -14.81 -8.20 11.93
N PRO A 159 -13.91 -7.72 12.81
CA PRO A 159 -12.49 -7.60 12.49
C PRO A 159 -11.94 -8.93 11.95
N LEU A 160 -11.21 -8.92 10.82
CA LEU A 160 -10.56 -10.13 10.31
C LEU A 160 -9.62 -10.71 11.38
N GLU A 161 -9.65 -12.02 11.60
CA GLU A 161 -8.89 -12.71 12.63
C GLU A 161 -7.42 -12.93 12.23
N ILE A 162 -6.52 -12.86 13.21
CA ILE A 162 -5.08 -12.99 13.00
C ILE A 162 -4.73 -14.46 12.73
N GLY A 163 -4.12 -14.73 11.57
CA GLY A 163 -3.74 -16.07 11.13
C GLY A 163 -4.83 -16.80 10.34
N GLN A 164 -6.02 -16.22 10.15
CA GLN A 164 -7.07 -16.79 9.31
C GLN A 164 -6.94 -16.31 7.87
N ASP A 165 -7.07 -17.25 6.92
CA ASP A 165 -7.20 -16.97 5.49
C ASP A 165 -8.64 -16.55 5.16
N TYR A 166 -8.79 -15.51 4.36
CA TYR A 166 -10.06 -15.01 3.82
C TYR A 166 -9.95 -14.75 2.32
N TYR A 167 -11.08 -14.77 1.61
CA TYR A 167 -11.15 -14.56 0.16
C TYR A 167 -12.16 -13.46 -0.16
N TRP A 168 -11.72 -12.42 -0.85
CA TRP A 168 -12.60 -11.36 -1.35
C TRP A 168 -12.86 -11.52 -2.84
N MET A 169 -14.07 -11.18 -3.28
CA MET A 169 -14.47 -11.16 -4.67
C MET A 169 -15.23 -9.87 -4.97
N LEU A 170 -14.87 -9.19 -6.06
CA LEU A 170 -15.62 -8.10 -6.65
C LEU A 170 -16.30 -8.62 -7.92
N ARG A 171 -17.62 -8.50 -7.94
CA ARG A 171 -18.49 -8.90 -9.05
C ARG A 171 -19.10 -7.65 -9.68
N LEU A 172 -18.65 -7.29 -10.88
CA LEU A 172 -19.19 -6.15 -11.62
C LEU A 172 -20.45 -6.59 -12.37
N ARG A 173 -21.55 -5.85 -12.18
CA ARG A 173 -22.81 -6.07 -12.88
C ARG A 173 -22.86 -5.25 -14.16
N CYS A 174 -23.00 -5.95 -15.29
CA CYS A 174 -23.15 -5.32 -16.60
C CYS A 174 -24.63 -5.02 -16.92
N PRO A 175 -24.96 -3.86 -17.53
CA PRO A 175 -26.33 -3.57 -17.95
C PRO A 175 -26.73 -4.32 -19.25
N MET A 176 -27.06 -5.60 -19.10
CA MET A 176 -27.95 -6.38 -19.98
C MET A 176 -28.91 -7.21 -19.11
N ASP A 177 -29.82 -8.00 -19.72
CA ASP A 177 -30.99 -8.62 -19.07
C ASP A 177 -30.69 -9.16 -17.65
N SER A 178 -31.34 -8.53 -16.66
CA SER A 178 -30.94 -8.59 -15.24
C SER A 178 -31.20 -9.93 -14.55
N SER A 179 -31.70 -10.92 -15.28
CA SER A 179 -31.90 -12.31 -14.84
C SER A 179 -30.70 -13.22 -15.13
N ASP A 180 -29.81 -12.90 -16.08
CA ASP A 180 -28.66 -13.74 -16.43
C ASP A 180 -27.32 -13.19 -15.88
N SER A 181 -26.74 -13.94 -14.96
CA SER A 181 -25.43 -13.67 -14.36
C SER A 181 -24.23 -14.15 -15.19
N SER A 182 -24.43 -14.82 -16.32
CA SER A 182 -23.35 -15.43 -17.12
C SER A 182 -22.29 -14.43 -17.62
N ASN A 183 -22.65 -13.15 -17.68
CA ASN A 183 -21.82 -12.05 -18.19
C ASN A 183 -21.16 -11.19 -17.09
N ASP A 184 -21.44 -11.44 -15.81
CA ASP A 184 -20.82 -10.70 -14.69
C ASP A 184 -19.30 -10.95 -14.64
N ILE A 185 -18.50 -9.90 -14.42
CA ILE A 185 -17.05 -10.04 -14.27
C ILE A 185 -16.71 -10.31 -12.80
N VAL A 186 -16.05 -11.43 -12.51
CA VAL A 186 -15.55 -11.74 -11.16
C VAL A 186 -14.02 -11.70 -11.11
N VAL A 187 -13.51 -10.79 -10.28
CA VAL A 187 -12.10 -10.71 -9.86
C VAL A 187 -12.02 -10.79 -8.34
N GLY A 188 -10.85 -11.10 -7.79
CA GLY A 188 -10.72 -11.17 -6.34
C GLY A 188 -9.30 -11.41 -5.85
N GLY A 189 -9.19 -11.70 -4.56
CA GLY A 189 -7.92 -11.97 -3.91
C GLY A 189 -8.08 -12.69 -2.58
N GLY A 190 -6.95 -13.17 -2.05
CA GLY A 190 -6.83 -13.74 -0.73
C GLY A 190 -6.17 -12.78 0.24
N ILE A 191 -6.65 -12.77 1.49
CA ILE A 191 -6.14 -12.00 2.62
C ILE A 191 -5.76 -13.00 3.70
N VAL A 192 -4.60 -12.83 4.32
CA VAL A 192 -4.37 -13.30 5.69
C VAL A 192 -4.07 -12.09 6.56
N ARG A 193 -4.67 -11.99 7.75
CA ARG A 193 -4.27 -10.95 8.70
C ARG A 193 -3.09 -11.44 9.53
N VAL A 194 -1.98 -10.72 9.49
CA VAL A 194 -0.76 -11.02 10.25
C VAL A 194 -0.49 -9.89 11.20
N LYS A 195 -0.29 -10.19 12.48
CA LYS A 195 0.15 -9.19 13.47
C LYS A 195 1.59 -8.77 13.15
N PRO A 196 1.88 -7.47 12.93
CA PRO A 196 3.26 -7.03 12.76
C PRO A 196 4.12 -7.34 13.99
N ASP A 197 5.38 -7.66 13.76
CA ASP A 197 6.40 -7.70 14.80
C ASP A 197 6.45 -6.37 15.58
N PRO A 198 6.64 -6.36 16.93
CA PRO A 198 6.65 -5.12 17.71
C PRO A 198 7.71 -4.09 17.27
N THR A 199 8.89 -4.54 16.83
CA THR A 199 9.97 -3.67 16.34
C THR A 199 9.60 -3.06 14.99
N LEU A 200 9.00 -3.86 14.11
CA LEU A 200 8.44 -3.37 12.84
C LEU A 200 7.30 -2.37 13.08
N ALA A 201 6.39 -2.64 14.01
CA ALA A 201 5.28 -1.76 14.35
C ALA A 201 5.78 -0.40 14.88
N GLN A 202 6.77 -0.39 15.78
CA GLN A 202 7.39 0.83 16.29
C GLN A 202 8.08 1.63 15.16
N ARG A 203 8.81 0.95 14.27
CA ARG A 203 9.43 1.57 13.09
C ARG A 203 8.40 2.18 12.14
N ILE A 204 7.28 1.51 11.89
CA ILE A 204 6.18 2.03 11.06
C ILE A 204 5.57 3.30 11.68
N GLN A 205 5.34 3.32 12.99
CA GLN A 205 4.81 4.49 13.69
C GLN A 205 5.74 5.71 13.52
N GLN A 206 7.04 5.53 13.73
CA GLN A 206 8.06 6.58 13.65
C GLN A 206 8.45 7.02 12.23
N ALA A 207 8.25 6.14 11.24
CA ALA A 207 8.63 6.38 9.84
C ALA A 207 7.78 7.46 9.15
N THR A 208 8.40 8.20 8.23
CA THR A 208 7.68 9.08 7.30
C THR A 208 6.75 8.26 6.38
N PRO A 209 5.70 8.86 5.78
CA PRO A 209 4.79 8.14 4.87
C PRO A 209 5.50 7.36 3.75
N GLN A 210 6.54 7.93 3.12
CA GLN A 210 7.31 7.25 2.06
C GLN A 210 8.15 6.09 2.61
N GLU A 211 8.68 6.18 3.82
CA GLU A 211 9.39 5.08 4.48
C GLU A 211 8.43 3.96 4.92
N ARG A 212 7.19 4.29 5.33
CA ARG A 212 6.16 3.29 5.67
C ARG A 212 5.87 2.35 4.51
N VAL A 213 5.75 2.86 3.27
CA VAL A 213 5.60 2.03 2.06
C VAL A 213 6.73 1.01 1.96
N ALA A 214 7.99 1.43 2.15
CA ALA A 214 9.14 0.52 2.11
C ALA A 214 9.13 -0.49 3.28
N LEU A 215 8.71 -0.09 4.47
CA LEU A 215 8.60 -0.99 5.63
C LEU A 215 7.53 -2.07 5.44
N TYR A 216 6.33 -1.70 4.97
CA TYR A 216 5.28 -2.66 4.64
C TYR A 216 5.71 -3.62 3.52
N ALA A 217 6.32 -3.08 2.46
CA ALA A 217 6.74 -3.87 1.30
C ALA A 217 7.77 -4.94 1.65
N ASN A 218 8.82 -4.57 2.41
CA ASN A 218 9.87 -5.51 2.83
C ASN A 218 9.42 -6.48 3.94
N ALA A 219 8.26 -6.24 4.55
CA ALA A 219 7.61 -7.14 5.50
C ALA A 219 6.48 -7.99 4.89
N GLY A 220 6.23 -7.88 3.57
CA GLY A 220 5.19 -8.64 2.87
C GLY A 220 3.76 -8.14 3.07
N PHE A 221 3.56 -7.00 3.73
CA PHE A 221 2.26 -6.36 3.94
C PHE A 221 1.78 -5.67 2.66
N TRP A 222 1.23 -6.48 1.75
CA TRP A 222 0.82 -6.06 0.40
C TRP A 222 -0.28 -4.99 0.45
N TYR A 223 -1.37 -5.24 1.18
CA TYR A 223 -2.52 -4.35 1.18
C TYR A 223 -2.18 -2.95 1.73
N GLU A 224 -1.35 -2.88 2.77
CA GLU A 224 -0.81 -1.62 3.29
C GLU A 224 0.17 -0.96 2.31
N THR A 225 1.00 -1.73 1.60
CA THR A 225 1.90 -1.18 0.58
C THR A 225 1.13 -0.52 -0.56
N VAL A 226 0.13 -1.21 -1.13
CA VAL A 226 -0.71 -0.66 -2.20
C VAL A 226 -1.46 0.57 -1.70
N ALA A 227 -2.06 0.51 -0.50
CA ALA A 227 -2.81 1.62 0.07
C ALA A 227 -1.95 2.86 0.30
N SER A 228 -0.83 2.75 1.04
CA SER A 228 0.03 3.90 1.34
C SER A 228 0.71 4.47 0.09
N LEU A 229 1.01 3.64 -0.92
CA LEU A 229 1.58 4.15 -2.17
C LEU A 229 0.53 4.81 -3.07
N ALA A 230 -0.72 4.31 -3.10
CA ALA A 230 -1.83 4.92 -3.81
C ALA A 230 -2.24 6.28 -3.19
N GLU A 231 -2.24 6.37 -1.87
CA GLU A 231 -2.44 7.61 -1.11
C GLU A 231 -1.37 8.65 -1.47
N LEU A 232 -0.08 8.30 -1.36
CA LEU A 232 1.01 9.19 -1.74
C LEU A 232 0.97 9.60 -3.22
N ARG A 233 0.58 8.70 -4.13
CA ARG A 233 0.37 8.99 -5.56
C ARG A 233 -0.77 9.99 -5.81
N ARG A 234 -1.79 10.01 -4.95
CA ARG A 234 -2.91 10.96 -5.01
C ARG A 234 -2.51 12.34 -4.48
N ASP A 235 -1.80 12.37 -3.35
CA ASP A 235 -1.36 13.61 -2.70
C ASP A 235 -0.24 14.33 -3.48
N ARG A 236 0.59 13.55 -4.20
CA ARG A 236 1.77 14.04 -4.93
C ARG A 236 1.78 13.51 -6.37
N PRO A 237 0.82 13.92 -7.22
CA PRO A 237 0.64 13.34 -8.55
C PRO A 237 1.84 13.55 -9.49
N ASN A 238 2.62 14.61 -9.26
CA ASN A 238 3.80 14.99 -10.05
C ASN A 238 5.13 14.43 -9.50
N ASP A 239 5.09 13.61 -8.45
CA ASP A 239 6.29 12.99 -7.87
C ASP A 239 6.74 11.78 -8.71
N ASN A 240 7.89 11.95 -9.38
CA ASN A 240 8.50 10.94 -10.25
C ASN A 240 9.02 9.71 -9.49
N GLU A 241 9.43 9.85 -8.22
CA GLU A 241 9.89 8.71 -7.41
C GLU A 241 8.70 7.81 -7.04
N LEU A 242 7.57 8.42 -6.68
CA LEU A 242 6.32 7.70 -6.44
C LEU A 242 5.77 7.07 -7.73
N ALA A 243 5.87 7.76 -8.88
CA ALA A 243 5.47 7.19 -10.17
C ALA A 243 6.32 5.96 -10.56
N GLN A 244 7.64 6.01 -10.34
CA GLN A 244 8.53 4.86 -10.56
C GLN A 244 8.26 3.70 -9.59
N ALA A 245 7.90 4.00 -8.33
CA ALA A 245 7.52 2.98 -7.35
C ALA A 245 6.18 2.32 -7.71
N TRP A 246 5.20 3.11 -8.14
CA TRP A 246 3.88 2.64 -8.54
C TRP A 246 3.94 1.75 -9.78
N ASN A 247 4.66 2.17 -10.83
CA ASN A 247 4.83 1.37 -12.03
C ASN A 247 5.54 0.04 -11.73
N LYS A 248 6.56 0.03 -10.85
CA LYS A 248 7.20 -1.22 -10.42
C LYS A 248 6.22 -2.15 -9.69
N LEU A 249 5.34 -1.60 -8.85
CA LEU A 249 4.29 -2.37 -8.17
C LEU A 249 3.28 -2.96 -9.17
N LEU A 250 2.79 -2.16 -10.13
CA LEU A 250 1.84 -2.63 -11.14
C LEU A 250 2.45 -3.71 -12.06
N ASN A 251 3.66 -3.51 -12.56
CA ASN A 251 4.38 -4.53 -13.34
C ASN A 251 4.56 -5.83 -12.54
N SER A 252 4.78 -5.76 -11.22
CA SER A 252 4.94 -6.95 -10.36
C SER A 252 3.65 -7.79 -10.16
N VAL A 253 2.50 -7.29 -10.63
CA VAL A 253 1.22 -8.03 -10.72
C VAL A 253 0.75 -8.21 -12.18
N GLY A 254 1.63 -7.99 -13.16
CA GLY A 254 1.32 -8.13 -14.58
C GLY A 254 0.43 -7.02 -15.15
N LEU A 255 0.41 -5.84 -14.51
CA LEU A 255 -0.26 -4.63 -15.00
C LEU A 255 0.78 -3.65 -15.58
N ASP A 256 1.40 -4.03 -16.70
CA ASP A 256 2.34 -3.15 -17.40
C ASP A 256 1.67 -1.86 -17.92
N ASN A 257 2.46 -0.79 -18.04
CA ASN A 257 2.02 0.51 -18.58
C ASN A 257 1.42 0.48 -20.00
N THR A 258 1.44 -0.67 -20.68
CA THR A 258 0.76 -0.91 -21.96
C THR A 258 -0.76 -1.04 -21.81
N PHE A 259 -1.31 -1.45 -20.65
CA PHE A 259 -2.76 -1.56 -20.47
C PHE A 259 -3.51 -0.21 -20.54
N ASN A 260 -2.80 0.91 -20.35
CA ASN A 260 -3.33 2.26 -20.57
C ASN A 260 -3.00 2.85 -21.96
N LYS A 261 -2.41 2.05 -22.85
CA LYS A 261 -2.27 2.40 -24.27
C LYS A 261 -3.22 1.54 -25.09
N LEU A 262 -4.28 2.18 -25.58
CA LEU A 262 -5.15 1.65 -26.64
C LEU A 262 -4.30 1.00 -27.74
N PRO A 263 -4.69 -0.16 -28.29
CA PRO A 263 -4.07 -0.67 -29.50
C PRO A 263 -4.29 0.35 -30.62
N THR A 264 -3.22 1.03 -31.05
CA THR A 264 -3.27 1.91 -32.21
C THR A 264 -3.60 1.05 -33.43
N SER A 265 -4.79 1.23 -33.99
CA SER A 265 -5.26 0.42 -35.13
C SER A 265 -4.22 0.39 -36.24
N PRO A 266 -3.95 -0.77 -36.85
CA PRO A 266 -3.41 -0.83 -38.20
C PRO A 266 -4.27 0.03 -39.14
N ARG A 267 -3.63 0.59 -40.17
CA ARG A 267 -4.30 1.20 -41.33
C ARG A 267 -4.52 0.15 -42.41
#